data_AF-A0A536YY80-F1
#
_entry.id   AF-A0A536YY80-F1
#
_cell.length_a   1.000
_cell.length_b   1.000
_cell.length_c   1.000
_cell.angle_alpha   90.00
_cell.angle_beta   90.00
_cell.angle_gamma   90.00
#
_symmetry.space_group_name_H-M   'P 1'
#
loop_
_entity.id
_entity.type
_entity.pdbx_description
1 polymer ?
#
loop_
_entity_poly.entity_id
_entity_poly.type
_entity_poly.pdbx_seq_one_letter_code
_entity_poly.pdbx_strand_id
1 'polypeptide(L)'
;MLKTTPFHERTAALCLSHAWRRRAGCVVASSYELSHEREYHAIRGSAAMLDISPLYKDGTVARLDEQTFRMTSADPNLRWLQDNALGLEVTIEDVSDSIGALARGTDVDKPRNLAKSVTVE
;
A
#
# COMPACT_ATOMS: atom_id res chain seq x y z
N MET A 1 -15.08 -14.90 -2.96
CA MET A 1 -13.62 -15.14 -2.88
C MET A 1 -12.97 -13.81 -2.51
N LEU A 2 -11.93 -13.79 -1.67
CA LEU A 2 -11.24 -12.53 -1.32
C LEU A 2 -10.43 -12.02 -2.51
N LYS A 3 -10.32 -10.70 -2.67
CA LYS A 3 -9.43 -10.07 -3.66
C LYS A 3 -7.95 -10.28 -3.25
N THR A 4 -7.05 -10.07 -4.19
CA THR A 4 -5.60 -10.07 -3.98
C THR A 4 -5.03 -8.69 -4.30
N THR A 5 -3.94 -8.30 -3.65
CA THR A 5 -3.23 -7.07 -3.99
C THR A 5 -2.39 -7.26 -5.27
N PRO A 6 -1.96 -6.17 -5.95
CA PRO A 6 -1.01 -6.28 -7.06
C PRO A 6 0.31 -6.96 -6.69
N PHE A 7 0.66 -7.02 -5.40
CA PHE A 7 1.88 -7.69 -4.92
C PHE A 7 1.64 -9.12 -4.47
N HIS A 8 0.44 -9.67 -4.62
CA HIS A 8 0.08 -10.98 -4.08
C HIS A 8 0.98 -12.10 -4.61
N GLU A 9 1.27 -12.13 -5.91
CA GLU A 9 2.14 -13.16 -6.51
C GLU A 9 3.52 -13.20 -5.83
N ARG A 10 4.15 -12.03 -5.66
CA ARG A 10 5.48 -11.90 -5.03
C ARG A 10 5.43 -12.23 -3.54
N THR A 11 4.43 -11.72 -2.83
CA THR A 11 4.30 -11.93 -1.38
C THR A 11 3.91 -13.36 -1.05
N ALA A 12 3.14 -14.05 -1.89
CA ALA A 12 2.79 -15.45 -1.73
C ALA A 12 3.97 -16.39 -1.89
N ALA A 13 4.86 -16.13 -2.84
CA ALA A 13 6.09 -16.90 -2.98
C ALA A 13 7.01 -16.82 -1.75
N LEU A 14 6.93 -15.73 -0.99
CA LEU A 14 7.76 -15.49 0.20
C LEU A 14 7.08 -15.89 1.52
N CYS A 15 5.78 -16.20 1.51
CA CYS A 15 4.96 -16.46 2.71
C CYS A 15 5.15 -17.90 3.22
N LEU A 16 6.35 -18.23 3.71
CA LEU A 16 6.69 -19.55 4.23
C LEU A 16 5.85 -19.96 5.44
N SER A 17 5.36 -18.99 6.21
CA SER A 17 4.48 -19.21 7.36
C SER A 17 3.08 -19.68 6.96
N HIS A 18 2.66 -19.43 5.70
CA HIS A 18 1.27 -19.52 5.24
C HIS A 18 0.26 -18.71 6.10
N ALA A 19 0.73 -17.70 6.84
CA ALA A 19 -0.08 -16.90 7.74
C ALA A 19 -0.86 -15.83 6.98
N TRP A 20 -2.02 -16.20 6.43
CA TRP A 20 -2.89 -15.30 5.66
C TRP A 20 -3.92 -14.59 6.54
N ARG A 21 -4.15 -13.29 6.29
CA ARG A 21 -5.24 -12.53 6.92
C ARG A 21 -6.06 -11.76 5.90
N ARG A 22 -7.30 -11.45 6.30
CA ARG A 22 -8.20 -10.54 5.57
C ARG A 22 -7.95 -9.10 6.00
N ARG A 23 -7.72 -8.20 5.05
CA ARG A 23 -7.63 -6.75 5.27
C ARG A 23 -8.28 -6.00 4.10
N ALA A 24 -9.24 -5.11 4.41
CA ALA A 24 -9.94 -4.29 3.41
C ALA A 24 -10.45 -5.08 2.17
N GLY A 25 -11.01 -6.27 2.39
CA GLY A 25 -11.51 -7.14 1.30
C GLY A 25 -10.43 -7.94 0.55
N CYS A 26 -9.15 -7.70 0.83
CA CYS A 26 -8.02 -8.43 0.23
C CYS A 26 -7.44 -9.48 1.18
N VAL A 27 -6.84 -10.53 0.61
CA VAL A 27 -5.95 -11.46 1.32
C VAL A 27 -4.52 -10.93 1.31
N VAL A 28 -3.89 -10.85 2.48
CA VAL A 28 -2.50 -10.40 2.65
C VAL A 28 -1.74 -11.29 3.63
N ALA A 29 -0.43 -11.37 3.46
CA ALA A 29 0.45 -12.04 4.41
C ALA A 29 0.44 -11.29 5.75
N SER A 30 0.38 -12.04 6.85
CA SER A 30 0.46 -11.53 8.23
C SER A 30 1.89 -11.57 8.74
N SER A 31 2.61 -12.63 8.37
CA SER A 31 4.05 -12.81 8.54
C SER A 31 4.55 -13.68 7.38
N TYR A 32 5.81 -13.56 7.00
CA TYR A 32 6.48 -14.36 5.98
C TYR A 32 7.16 -15.59 6.58
N GLU A 33 7.67 -15.47 7.81
CA GLU A 33 8.28 -16.59 8.56
C GLU A 33 7.43 -16.98 9.80
N LEU A 34 7.74 -18.12 10.41
CA LEU A 34 7.09 -18.60 11.65
C LEU A 34 7.47 -17.76 12.88
N SER A 35 8.56 -17.00 12.79
CA SER A 35 9.04 -16.08 13.82
C SER A 35 9.13 -14.66 13.27
N HIS A 36 8.79 -13.68 14.11
CA HIS A 36 8.82 -12.26 13.75
C HIS A 36 10.21 -11.63 13.88
N GLU A 37 11.20 -12.34 14.45
CA GLU A 37 12.52 -11.77 14.79
C GLU A 37 13.20 -11.12 13.56
N ARG A 38 13.24 -11.84 12.44
CA ARG A 38 13.87 -11.33 11.21
C ARG A 38 13.15 -10.14 10.62
N GLU A 39 11.83 -10.20 10.56
CA GLU A 39 11.01 -9.08 10.07
C GLU A 39 11.16 -7.86 10.98
N TYR A 40 11.11 -8.06 12.29
CA TYR A 40 11.30 -7.03 13.29
C TYR A 40 12.68 -6.37 13.15
N HIS A 41 13.76 -7.17 13.07
CA HIS A 41 15.11 -6.65 12.88
C HIS A 41 15.30 -5.98 11.53
N ALA A 42 14.63 -6.42 10.47
CA ALA A 42 14.66 -5.74 9.18
C ALA A 42 13.97 -4.36 9.26
N ILE A 43 12.76 -4.31 9.83
CA ILE A 43 11.98 -3.07 9.99
C ILE A 43 12.71 -2.05 10.87
N ARG A 44 13.30 -2.51 11.99
CA ARG A 44 13.93 -1.64 13.01
C ARG A 44 15.38 -1.35 12.69
N GLY A 45 16.14 -2.35 12.24
CA GLY A 45 17.59 -2.28 12.12
C GLY A 45 18.09 -1.99 10.71
N SER A 46 17.27 -2.14 9.67
CA SER A 46 17.73 -2.05 8.29
C SER A 46 16.68 -1.37 7.40
N ALA A 47 16.10 -2.12 6.47
CA ALA A 47 14.99 -1.71 5.65
C ALA A 47 14.01 -2.88 5.52
N ALA A 48 12.73 -2.55 5.48
CA ALA A 48 11.67 -3.50 5.16
C ALA A 48 10.68 -2.85 4.21
N MET A 49 10.07 -3.65 3.34
CA MET A 49 9.04 -3.23 2.41
C MET A 49 7.73 -3.89 2.81
N LEU A 50 6.71 -3.08 3.07
CA LEU A 50 5.41 -3.53 3.55
C LEU A 50 4.36 -3.31 2.46
N ASP A 51 3.63 -4.36 2.08
CA ASP A 51 2.44 -4.24 1.23
C ASP A 51 1.34 -3.54 2.03
N ILE A 52 1.14 -2.27 1.73
CA ILE A 52 0.10 -1.43 2.31
C ILE A 52 -0.99 -1.13 1.27
N SER A 53 -1.10 -1.89 0.19
CA SER A 53 -2.16 -1.69 -0.82
C SER A 53 -3.58 -1.77 -0.23
N PRO A 54 -3.92 -2.69 0.70
CA PRO A 54 -5.26 -2.75 1.29
C PRO A 54 -5.39 -1.79 2.49
N LEU A 55 -4.85 -0.58 2.36
CA LEU A 55 -4.80 0.41 3.43
C LEU A 55 -6.05 1.29 3.45
N TYR A 56 -6.75 1.23 4.59
CA TYR A 56 -7.69 2.25 5.02
C TYR A 56 -6.91 3.40 5.69
N LYS A 57 -6.93 4.60 5.10
CA LYS A 57 -6.36 5.85 5.65
C LYS A 57 -7.38 6.96 5.51
N ASP A 58 -7.43 7.90 6.45
CA ASP A 58 -8.46 8.96 6.54
C ASP A 58 -8.47 10.01 5.41
N GLY A 59 -7.89 9.74 4.24
CA GLY A 59 -7.78 10.70 3.14
C GLY A 59 -6.39 11.30 3.06
N THR A 60 -5.57 10.90 2.10
CA THR A 60 -4.35 11.65 1.74
C THR A 60 -4.43 11.99 0.26
N VAL A 61 -4.38 13.28 -0.06
CA VAL A 61 -4.35 13.76 -1.44
C VAL A 61 -2.92 14.12 -1.80
N ALA A 62 -2.41 13.49 -2.86
CA ALA A 62 -1.15 13.81 -3.48
C ALA A 62 -1.41 14.49 -4.83
N ARG A 63 -0.76 15.63 -5.06
CA ARG A 63 -0.72 16.26 -6.39
C ARG A 63 0.38 15.58 -7.22
N LEU A 64 0.00 14.97 -8.32
CA LEU A 64 0.94 14.26 -9.22
C LEU A 64 1.50 15.19 -10.30
N ASP A 65 0.67 16.12 -10.78
CA ASP A 65 1.06 17.20 -11.70
C ASP A 65 0.13 18.42 -11.52
N GLU A 66 0.11 19.34 -12.48
CA GLU A 66 -0.72 20.55 -12.38
C GLU A 66 -2.22 20.28 -12.24
N GLN A 67 -2.73 19.23 -12.88
CA GLN A 67 -4.16 18.92 -13.02
C GLN A 67 -4.53 17.52 -12.49
N THR A 68 -3.56 16.69 -12.14
CA THR A 68 -3.75 15.33 -11.68
C THR A 68 -3.51 15.22 -10.18
N PHE A 69 -4.51 14.68 -9.48
CA PHE A 69 -4.47 14.43 -8.06
C PHE A 69 -4.83 12.97 -7.78
N ARG A 70 -4.21 12.39 -6.77
CA ARG A 70 -4.52 11.04 -6.29
C ARG A 70 -4.88 11.09 -4.83
N MET A 71 -5.96 10.42 -4.46
CA MET A 71 -6.42 10.33 -3.08
C MET A 71 -6.42 8.89 -2.61
N THR A 72 -5.84 8.62 -1.44
CA THR A 72 -6.10 7.37 -0.70
C THR A 72 -7.30 7.61 0.21
N SER A 73 -8.29 6.72 0.21
CA SER A 73 -9.48 6.84 1.04
C SER A 73 -9.63 5.65 1.99
N ALA A 74 -10.20 5.90 3.17
CA ALA A 74 -10.59 4.85 4.09
C ALA A 74 -11.85 4.20 3.54
N ASP A 75 -12.95 4.94 3.46
CA ASP A 75 -14.22 4.43 2.98
C ASP A 75 -14.41 4.62 1.46
N PRO A 76 -15.34 3.85 0.83
CA PRO A 76 -15.72 4.03 -0.57
C PRO A 76 -16.38 5.40 -0.81
N ASN A 77 -15.55 6.42 -0.94
CA ASN A 77 -15.94 7.81 -1.18
C ASN A 77 -16.22 8.10 -2.65
N LEU A 78 -15.98 7.13 -3.56
CA LEU A 78 -16.11 7.30 -5.01
C LEU A 78 -17.46 7.90 -5.41
N ARG A 79 -18.55 7.29 -4.94
CA ARG A 79 -19.90 7.74 -5.27
C ARG A 79 -20.14 9.17 -4.81
N TRP A 80 -19.76 9.47 -3.56
CA TRP A 80 -19.92 10.81 -3.01
C TRP A 80 -19.11 11.84 -3.81
N LEU A 81 -17.88 11.53 -4.21
CA LEU A 81 -17.05 12.42 -5.03
C LEU A 81 -17.68 12.63 -6.41
N GLN A 82 -18.16 11.57 -7.05
CA GLN A 82 -18.83 11.64 -8.35
C GLN A 82 -20.12 12.48 -8.29
N ASP A 83 -20.91 12.32 -7.23
CA ASP A 83 -22.12 13.12 -7.01
C ASP A 83 -21.80 14.62 -6.83
N ASN A 84 -20.65 14.94 -6.21
CA ASN A 84 -20.20 16.34 -6.02
C ASN A 84 -19.42 16.91 -7.22
N ALA A 85 -19.07 16.11 -8.22
CA ALA A 85 -18.39 16.58 -9.42
C ALA A 85 -19.34 17.24 -10.43
N LEU A 86 -20.65 17.15 -10.21
CA LEU A 86 -21.64 17.75 -11.11
C LEU A 86 -21.42 19.26 -11.24
N GLY A 87 -21.16 19.73 -12.46
CA GLY A 87 -20.89 21.14 -12.76
C GLY A 87 -19.43 21.55 -12.59
N LEU A 88 -18.54 20.62 -12.23
CA LEU A 88 -17.08 20.80 -12.25
C LEU A 88 -16.49 20.13 -13.48
N GLU A 89 -15.47 20.75 -14.09
CA GLU A 89 -14.73 20.17 -15.22
C GLU A 89 -13.66 19.19 -14.71
N VAL A 90 -14.10 18.12 -14.04
CA VAL A 90 -13.24 17.11 -13.42
C VAL A 90 -13.74 15.71 -13.74
N THR A 91 -12.81 14.75 -13.81
CA THR A 91 -13.12 13.32 -13.93
C THR A 91 -12.60 12.59 -12.70
N ILE A 92 -13.40 11.68 -12.14
CA ILE A 92 -13.04 10.89 -10.96
C ILE A 92 -13.10 9.41 -11.32
N GLU A 93 -11.98 8.73 -11.12
CA GLU A 93 -11.80 7.30 -11.40
C GLU A 93 -11.33 6.56 -10.13
N ASP A 94 -11.83 5.34 -9.93
CA ASP A 94 -11.29 4.42 -8.92
C ASP A 94 -10.20 3.53 -9.54
N VAL A 95 -8.97 3.72 -9.08
CA VAL A 95 -7.77 3.02 -9.53
C VAL A 95 -7.22 2.08 -8.44
N SER A 96 -8.02 1.74 -7.43
CA SER A 96 -7.57 0.97 -6.25
C SER A 96 -7.05 -0.42 -6.61
N ASP A 97 -7.60 -1.04 -7.66
CA ASP A 97 -7.20 -2.38 -8.10
C ASP A 97 -5.95 -2.36 -9.01
N SER A 98 -5.55 -1.21 -9.56
CA SER A 98 -4.42 -1.08 -10.51
C SER A 98 -3.13 -0.56 -9.86
N ILE A 99 -3.19 -0.09 -8.61
CA ILE A 99 -2.05 0.53 -7.93
C ILE A 99 -1.75 -0.19 -6.62
N GLY A 100 -0.50 -0.64 -6.49
CA GLY A 100 0.04 -1.12 -5.22
C GLY A 100 0.69 0.02 -4.43
N ALA A 101 0.61 -0.03 -3.09
CA ALA A 101 1.33 0.88 -2.21
C ALA A 101 2.34 0.13 -1.34
N LEU A 102 3.55 0.68 -1.23
CA LEU A 102 4.63 0.13 -0.43
C LEU A 102 5.14 1.16 0.56
N ALA A 103 5.39 0.72 1.80
CA ALA A 103 6.04 1.55 2.81
C ALA A 103 7.41 0.99 3.17
N ARG A 104 8.39 1.89 3.34
CA ARG A 104 9.71 1.55 3.86
C ARG A 104 9.74 1.75 5.37
N GLY A 105 9.97 0.67 6.12
CA GLY A 105 10.33 0.76 7.53
C GLY A 105 11.79 1.18 7.68
N THR A 106 12.06 2.31 8.33
CA THR A 106 13.39 2.71 8.79
C THR A 106 13.28 3.30 10.19
N ASP A 107 14.28 3.04 11.03
CA ASP A 107 14.38 3.72 12.33
C ASP A 107 14.50 5.24 12.15
N VAL A 108 13.91 6.00 13.08
CA VAL A 108 13.84 7.48 13.02
C VAL A 108 15.24 8.10 13.15
N ASP A 109 16.16 7.37 13.77
CA ASP A 109 17.52 7.83 14.11
C ASP A 109 18.56 7.54 13.01
N LYS A 110 18.20 6.93 11.87
CA LYS A 110 19.14 6.67 10.76
C LYS A 110 19.16 7.78 9.71
N PRO A 111 20.34 8.17 9.18
CA PRO A 111 20.44 9.18 8.14
C PRO A 111 19.66 8.77 6.88
N ARG A 112 18.85 9.70 6.34
CA ARG A 112 17.93 9.49 5.20
C ARG A 112 18.61 9.12 3.87
N ASN A 113 19.94 9.10 3.81
CA ASN A 113 20.75 9.02 2.58
C ASN A 113 21.02 7.60 2.05
N LEU A 114 20.26 6.58 2.47
CA LEU A 114 20.37 5.22 1.91
C LEU A 114 19.41 4.94 0.74
N ALA A 115 18.95 5.98 0.02
CA ALA A 115 18.20 5.80 -1.22
C ALA A 115 19.14 5.29 -2.34
N LYS A 116 19.49 4.00 -2.29
CA LYS A 116 19.81 3.28 -3.52
C LYS A 116 18.48 2.98 -4.20
N SER A 117 18.38 3.32 -5.48
CA SER A 117 17.23 3.07 -6.34
C SER A 117 16.63 1.69 -6.08
N VAL A 118 15.37 1.65 -5.66
CA VAL A 118 14.58 0.41 -5.68
C VAL A 118 13.92 0.38 -7.04
N THR A 119 14.58 -0.24 -8.00
CA THR A 119 13.93 -0.64 -9.25
C THR A 119 13.07 -1.85 -8.92
N VAL A 120 11.77 -1.68 -9.00
CA VAL A 120 10.82 -2.79 -9.01
C VAL A 120 10.71 -3.22 -10.47
N GLU A 121 11.55 -4.15 -10.91
CA GLU A 121 11.24 -5.02 -12.06
C GLU A 121 10.21 -6.05 -11.62
#